data_AF-W9S7L9-F1
#
_entry.id   AF-W9S7L9-F1
#
_cell.length_a   1.000
_cell.length_b   1.000
_cell.length_c   1.000
_cell.angle_alpha   90.00
_cell.angle_beta   90.00
_cell.angle_gamma   90.00
#
_symmetry.space_group_name_H-M   'P 1'
#
loop_
_entity.id
_entity.type
_entity.pdbx_description
1 polymer ?
#
loop_
_entity_poly.entity_id
_entity_poly.type
_entity_poly.pdbx_seq_one_letter_code
_entity_poly.pdbx_strand_id
1 'polypeptide(L)'
;MQKFIVVRGQFFNLAAGLARGEVSGPPVQPVWDREKLGPRDPPRVEPPIGEFLRLDKGLSPYEQDIGPVVRASFDVSDACLDRFKKELLDRSGSSFTTFEALGAFMWRAKIKATKIPGDEIVKYAYFLNIRKLVKPPLPPTFWGNACVPIYTKTSAKDLVEKPIWEAADLIKKSKRHATDEYVRSYIDFQSLHYAEGISAGKDVSGFTDWRHLGHSTVDFGWGGPVAVLPLSRHFLGSVEPCYFLPYLTASVGKKDGFKVSITLRESAMPAFKAEMDKFGRGDFGFS
;
A
#
# COMPACT_ATOMS: atom_id res chain seq x y z
N MET A 1 -16.92 -2.96 4.49
CA MET A 1 -16.69 -3.62 3.18
C MET A 1 -15.56 -2.91 2.43
N GLN A 2 -14.32 -3.41 2.51
CA GLN A 2 -13.17 -2.82 1.82
C GLN A 2 -13.10 -3.34 0.38
N LYS A 3 -13.34 -2.47 -0.61
CA LYS A 3 -13.27 -2.79 -2.05
C LYS A 3 -11.90 -2.34 -2.60
N PHE A 4 -11.02 -3.25 -3.01
CA PHE A 4 -9.68 -2.92 -3.58
C PHE A 4 -9.24 -3.98 -4.59
N ILE A 5 -8.51 -3.75 -5.69
CA ILE A 5 -7.94 -2.56 -6.35
C ILE A 5 -7.67 -2.92 -7.84
N VAL A 6 -7.35 -4.18 -8.15
CA VAL A 6 -6.93 -4.62 -9.50
C VAL A 6 -8.08 -4.73 -10.51
N VAL A 7 -9.28 -5.15 -10.08
CA VAL A 7 -10.44 -5.31 -10.98
C VAL A 7 -10.95 -3.96 -11.50
N ARG A 8 -10.74 -2.88 -10.74
CA ARG A 8 -11.21 -1.54 -11.13
C ARG A 8 -10.52 -1.03 -12.38
N GLY A 9 -9.21 -1.24 -12.54
CA GLY A 9 -8.48 -0.82 -13.74
C GLY A 9 -9.01 -1.52 -14.99
N GLN A 10 -9.17 -2.84 -14.94
CA GLN A 10 -9.71 -3.63 -16.06
C GLN A 10 -11.14 -3.22 -16.41
N PHE A 11 -12.00 -3.03 -15.41
CA PHE A 11 -13.36 -2.55 -15.61
C PHE A 11 -13.40 -1.19 -16.30
N PHE A 12 -12.63 -0.21 -15.82
CA PHE A 12 -12.62 1.13 -16.42
C PHE A 12 -12.06 1.12 -17.84
N ASN A 13 -11.03 0.32 -18.12
CA ASN A 13 -10.50 0.19 -19.49
C ASN A 13 -11.53 -0.45 -20.44
N LEU A 14 -12.29 -1.46 -19.99
CA LEU A 14 -13.37 -2.04 -20.77
C LEU A 14 -14.51 -1.04 -21.03
N ALA A 15 -14.97 -0.34 -19.99
CA ALA A 15 -15.99 0.70 -20.11
C ALA A 15 -15.56 1.82 -21.07
N ALA A 16 -14.27 2.20 -21.00
CA ALA A 16 -13.66 3.16 -21.91
C ALA A 16 -13.65 2.67 -23.37
N GLY A 17 -13.33 1.39 -23.60
CA GLY A 17 -13.40 0.78 -24.94
C GLY A 17 -14.82 0.81 -25.51
N LEU A 18 -15.80 0.39 -24.71
CA LEU A 18 -17.22 0.43 -25.09
C LEU A 18 -17.68 1.86 -25.45
N ALA A 19 -17.26 2.86 -24.67
CA ALA A 19 -17.59 4.26 -24.95
C ALA A 19 -16.98 4.78 -26.27
N ARG A 20 -15.84 4.22 -26.70
CA ARG A 20 -15.22 4.51 -28.00
C ARG A 20 -15.81 3.70 -29.17
N GLY A 21 -16.79 2.84 -28.92
CA GLY A 21 -17.40 1.99 -29.94
C GLY A 21 -16.60 0.72 -30.25
N GLU A 22 -15.71 0.28 -29.35
CA GLU A 22 -15.04 -1.03 -29.50
C GLU A 22 -16.08 -2.16 -29.30
N VAL A 23 -16.40 -2.88 -30.37
CA VAL A 23 -17.44 -3.93 -30.40
C VAL A 23 -16.89 -5.32 -30.07
N SER A 24 -15.57 -5.51 -30.20
CA SER A 24 -14.90 -6.69 -29.66
C SER A 24 -15.05 -6.66 -28.13
N GLY A 25 -15.69 -7.68 -27.56
CA GLY A 25 -15.73 -7.89 -26.11
C GLY A 25 -14.32 -7.88 -25.49
N PRO A 26 -14.19 -7.93 -24.15
CA PRO A 26 -12.89 -7.87 -23.51
C PRO A 26 -11.95 -8.91 -24.14
N PRO A 27 -10.68 -8.57 -24.43
CA PRO A 27 -9.74 -9.48 -25.10
C PRO A 27 -9.57 -10.82 -24.36
N VAL A 28 -9.95 -10.88 -23.07
CA VAL A 28 -10.09 -12.12 -22.32
C VAL A 28 -11.33 -12.04 -21.41
N GLN A 29 -12.15 -13.09 -21.41
CA GLN A 29 -13.38 -13.17 -20.62
C GLN A 29 -13.09 -13.17 -19.10
N PRO A 30 -13.85 -12.41 -18.29
CA PRO A 30 -13.69 -12.40 -16.84
C PRO A 30 -14.08 -13.76 -16.24
N VAL A 31 -13.23 -14.28 -15.35
CA VAL A 31 -13.48 -15.54 -14.65
C VAL A 31 -14.00 -15.22 -13.25
N TRP A 32 -15.12 -15.82 -12.85
CA TRP A 32 -15.71 -15.57 -11.54
C TRP A 32 -14.98 -16.31 -10.42
N ASP A 33 -14.95 -17.65 -10.48
CA ASP A 33 -14.31 -18.65 -9.60
C ASP A 33 -13.93 -18.21 -8.16
N ARG A 34 -14.82 -17.51 -7.46
CA ARG A 34 -14.51 -16.90 -6.16
C ARG A 34 -14.37 -17.93 -5.04
N GLU A 35 -14.97 -19.09 -5.23
CA GLU A 35 -14.85 -20.26 -4.36
C GLU A 35 -13.41 -20.74 -4.22
N LYS A 36 -12.52 -20.44 -5.19
CA LYS A 36 -11.07 -20.70 -5.07
C LYS A 36 -10.41 -19.93 -3.92
N LEU A 37 -11.05 -18.88 -3.43
CA LEU A 37 -10.63 -18.01 -2.34
C LEU A 37 -11.55 -18.14 -1.11
N GLY A 38 -12.27 -19.28 -0.99
CA GLY A 38 -13.06 -19.62 0.18
C GLY A 38 -12.22 -20.13 1.36
N PRO A 39 -12.80 -20.16 2.57
CA PRO A 39 -12.17 -20.77 3.74
C PRO A 39 -12.03 -22.28 3.56
N ARG A 40 -11.06 -22.86 4.27
CA ARG A 40 -10.89 -24.31 4.36
C ARG A 40 -11.94 -24.92 5.30
N ASP A 41 -12.14 -26.23 5.15
CA ASP A 41 -12.98 -27.03 6.03
C ASP A 41 -12.18 -28.26 6.53
N PRO A 42 -11.74 -28.28 7.81
CA PRO A 42 -11.94 -27.23 8.81
C PRO A 42 -11.04 -26.00 8.58
N PRO A 43 -11.44 -24.80 9.04
CA PRO A 43 -10.57 -23.63 9.03
C PRO A 43 -9.31 -23.86 9.87
N ARG A 44 -8.16 -23.36 9.39
CA ARG A 44 -6.86 -23.43 10.08
C ARG A 44 -6.20 -22.06 10.08
N VAL A 45 -5.90 -21.53 11.26
CA VAL A 45 -5.14 -20.28 11.40
C VAL A 45 -3.72 -20.60 11.81
N GLU A 46 -2.77 -20.20 10.99
CA GLU A 46 -1.32 -20.33 11.21
C GLU A 46 -0.70 -18.96 11.54
N PRO A 47 0.42 -18.93 12.27
CA PRO A 47 1.23 -17.73 12.42
C PRO A 47 1.66 -17.14 11.06
N PRO A 48 1.84 -15.82 10.94
CA PRO A 48 1.83 -14.82 12.02
C PRO A 48 0.52 -14.01 12.09
N ILE A 49 -0.63 -14.51 11.60
CA ILE A 49 -1.86 -13.70 11.49
C ILE A 49 -2.27 -13.04 12.83
N GLY A 50 -2.25 -13.81 13.92
CA GLY A 50 -2.55 -13.32 15.27
C GLY A 50 -1.52 -12.36 15.86
N GLU A 51 -0.34 -12.21 15.25
CA GLU A 51 0.67 -11.22 15.69
C GLU A 51 0.36 -9.80 15.24
N PHE A 52 -0.47 -9.67 14.20
CA PHE A 52 -0.81 -8.41 13.55
C PHE A 52 -2.27 -8.04 13.71
N LEU A 53 -3.15 -9.03 13.69
CA LEU A 53 -4.59 -8.85 13.82
C LEU A 53 -5.05 -9.23 15.23
N ARG A 54 -6.03 -8.48 15.72
CA ARG A 54 -6.67 -8.68 17.01
C ARG A 54 -8.19 -8.60 16.86
N LEU A 55 -8.89 -9.22 17.79
CA LEU A 55 -10.34 -9.17 17.89
C LEU A 55 -10.69 -8.05 18.87
N ASP A 56 -11.00 -6.88 18.35
CA ASP A 56 -11.27 -5.68 19.13
C ASP A 56 -12.70 -5.22 18.86
N LYS A 57 -13.68 -5.86 19.51
CA LYS A 57 -15.08 -5.45 19.47
C LYS A 57 -15.21 -4.03 20.01
N GLY A 58 -15.54 -3.07 19.13
CA GLY A 58 -15.78 -1.67 19.48
C GLY A 58 -14.67 -0.69 19.11
N LEU A 59 -13.48 -1.15 18.70
CA LEU A 59 -12.46 -0.27 18.13
C LEU A 59 -12.64 -0.20 16.61
N SER A 60 -13.35 0.82 16.14
CA SER A 60 -13.27 1.20 14.73
C SER A 60 -11.94 1.93 14.51
N PRO A 61 -11.00 1.37 13.72
CA PRO A 61 -9.74 2.06 13.43
C PRO A 61 -9.95 3.38 12.67
N TYR A 62 -11.16 3.63 12.19
CA TYR A 62 -11.55 4.81 11.43
C TYR A 62 -12.26 5.90 12.24
N GLU A 63 -12.63 5.60 13.49
CA GLU A 63 -13.29 6.55 14.40
C GLU A 63 -12.31 7.07 15.46
N GLN A 64 -11.01 6.87 15.25
CA GLN A 64 -9.99 7.42 16.13
C GLN A 64 -10.02 8.96 16.03
N ASP A 65 -10.22 9.63 17.16
CA ASP A 65 -10.06 11.07 17.24
C ASP A 65 -8.57 11.43 17.19
N ILE A 66 -8.10 11.72 15.97
CA ILE A 66 -6.73 12.14 15.71
C ILE A 66 -6.64 13.64 15.39
N GLY A 67 -7.74 14.38 15.58
CA GLY A 67 -7.85 15.77 15.17
C GLY A 67 -7.96 15.97 13.64
N PRO A 68 -7.81 17.22 13.16
CA PRO A 68 -7.91 17.54 11.75
C PRO A 68 -6.77 16.89 10.96
N VAL A 69 -7.13 16.36 9.78
CA VAL A 69 -6.18 15.76 8.84
C VAL A 69 -6.15 16.52 7.54
N VAL A 70 -4.95 16.60 6.95
CA VAL A 70 -4.69 17.27 5.69
C VAL A 70 -4.01 16.30 4.73
N ARG A 71 -4.31 16.46 3.44
CA ARG A 71 -3.67 15.70 2.37
C ARG A 71 -2.67 16.58 1.64
N ALA A 72 -1.48 16.05 1.43
CA ALA A 72 -0.46 16.68 0.59
C ALA A 72 0.06 15.68 -0.45
N SER A 73 0.56 16.21 -1.55
CA SER A 73 1.22 15.43 -2.59
C SER A 73 2.62 15.98 -2.83
N PHE A 74 3.57 15.09 -3.02
CA PHE A 74 4.98 15.39 -3.22
C PHE A 74 5.48 14.71 -4.48
N ASP A 75 6.28 15.43 -5.26
CA ASP A 75 6.96 14.88 -6.42
C ASP A 75 8.22 14.11 -5.97
N VAL A 76 8.41 12.93 -6.54
CA VAL A 76 9.58 12.08 -6.30
C VAL A 76 10.21 11.81 -7.66
N SER A 77 11.36 12.43 -7.94
CA SER A 77 12.08 12.20 -9.19
C SER A 77 12.80 10.86 -9.21
N ASP A 78 12.95 10.26 -10.39
CA ASP A 78 13.66 8.99 -10.56
C ASP A 78 15.13 9.17 -10.16
N ALA A 79 15.75 10.29 -10.55
CA ALA A 79 17.14 10.60 -10.22
C ALA A 79 17.39 10.66 -8.70
N CYS A 80 16.48 11.25 -7.92
CA CYS A 80 16.60 11.29 -6.46
C CYS A 80 16.43 9.89 -5.85
N LEU A 81 15.41 9.16 -6.30
CA LEU A 81 15.12 7.82 -5.82
C LEU A 81 16.23 6.82 -6.13
N ASP A 82 16.84 6.90 -7.31
CA ASP A 82 17.95 6.03 -7.69
C ASP A 82 19.21 6.30 -6.87
N ARG A 83 19.50 7.57 -6.56
CA ARG A 83 20.56 7.91 -5.59
C ARG A 83 20.27 7.31 -4.23
N PHE A 84 19.05 7.47 -3.72
CA PHE A 84 18.66 6.91 -2.42
C PHE A 84 18.83 5.37 -2.39
N LYS A 85 18.34 4.67 -3.41
CA LYS A 85 18.47 3.21 -3.51
C LYS A 85 19.94 2.77 -3.63
N LYS A 86 20.77 3.55 -4.33
CA LYS A 86 22.21 3.29 -4.43
C LYS A 86 22.88 3.44 -3.06
N GLU A 87 22.59 4.49 -2.31
CA GLU A 87 23.15 4.66 -0.97
C GLU A 87 22.71 3.56 0.01
N LEU A 88 21.46 3.09 -0.10
CA LEU A 88 21.01 1.92 0.65
C LEU A 88 21.84 0.67 0.30
N LEU A 89 22.10 0.44 -0.99
CA LEU A 89 22.92 -0.67 -1.45
C LEU A 89 24.35 -0.56 -0.94
N ASP A 90 24.98 0.60 -1.09
CA ASP A 90 26.38 0.84 -0.72
C ASP A 90 26.59 0.67 0.79
N ARG A 91 25.62 1.06 1.63
CA ARG A 91 25.73 0.98 3.10
C ARG A 91 25.30 -0.37 3.70
N SER A 92 24.32 -1.03 3.10
CA SER A 92 23.73 -2.26 3.66
C SER A 92 24.09 -3.55 2.90
N GLY A 93 24.69 -3.44 1.71
CA GLY A 93 24.90 -4.55 0.79
C GLY A 93 23.59 -5.13 0.20
N SER A 94 22.43 -4.52 0.49
CA SER A 94 21.12 -5.02 0.06
C SER A 94 20.44 -4.07 -0.92
N SER A 95 19.92 -4.64 -2.01
CA SER A 95 19.06 -3.90 -2.94
C SER A 95 17.60 -3.93 -2.48
N PHE A 96 16.89 -2.83 -2.75
CA PHE A 96 15.49 -2.64 -2.40
C PHE A 96 14.70 -2.15 -3.60
N THR A 97 13.45 -2.61 -3.72
CA THR A 97 12.48 -2.05 -4.68
C THR A 97 12.07 -0.64 -4.26
N THR A 98 11.52 0.16 -5.17
CA THR A 98 10.98 1.50 -4.83
C THR A 98 9.98 1.44 -3.68
N PHE A 99 9.10 0.43 -3.68
CA PHE A 99 8.10 0.27 -2.62
C PHE A 99 8.71 -0.02 -1.25
N GLU A 100 9.84 -0.74 -1.21
CA GLU A 100 10.56 -1.02 0.04
C GLU A 100 11.37 0.20 0.50
N ALA A 101 12.19 0.76 -0.39
CA ALA A 101 13.06 1.88 -0.07
C ALA A 101 12.26 3.14 0.29
N LEU A 102 11.44 3.63 -0.63
CA LEU A 102 10.66 4.84 -0.40
C LEU A 102 9.58 4.62 0.66
N GLY A 103 8.98 3.43 0.70
CA GLY A 103 8.03 3.06 1.75
C GLY A 103 8.64 3.15 3.15
N ALA A 104 9.88 2.65 3.34
CA ALA A 104 10.61 2.79 4.59
C ALA A 104 10.85 4.25 4.94
N PHE A 105 11.34 5.06 3.99
CA PHE A 105 11.61 6.48 4.20
C PHE A 105 10.34 7.22 4.64
N MET A 106 9.25 7.05 3.90
CA MET A 106 7.96 7.70 4.19
C MET A 106 7.38 7.24 5.52
N TRP A 107 7.53 5.95 5.87
CA TRP A 107 7.09 5.43 7.15
C TRP A 107 7.85 6.08 8.29
N ARG A 108 9.20 6.12 8.23
CA ARG A 108 10.02 6.85 9.21
C ARG A 108 9.63 8.31 9.32
N ALA A 109 9.57 9.02 8.19
CA ALA A 109 9.26 10.45 8.17
C ALA A 109 7.89 10.73 8.82
N LYS A 110 6.89 9.88 8.54
CA LYS A 110 5.57 9.96 9.17
C LYS A 110 5.64 9.77 10.68
N ILE A 111 6.29 8.70 11.15
CA ILE A 111 6.36 8.41 12.60
C ILE A 111 7.12 9.51 13.34
N LYS A 112 8.24 9.97 12.78
CA LYS A 112 9.03 11.09 13.30
C LYS A 112 8.21 12.38 13.39
N ALA A 113 7.44 12.71 12.34
CA ALA A 113 6.60 13.90 12.30
C ALA A 113 5.41 13.84 13.29
N THR A 114 4.89 12.63 13.55
CA THR A 114 3.75 12.40 14.45
C THR A 114 4.16 12.39 15.92
N LYS A 115 5.46 12.26 16.22
CA LYS A 115 6.02 12.22 17.59
C LYS A 115 5.38 11.13 18.46
N ILE A 116 5.19 9.94 17.87
CA ILE A 116 4.70 8.77 18.60
C ILE A 116 5.72 8.40 19.70
N PRO A 117 5.28 8.05 20.92
CA PRO A 117 6.18 7.58 21.98
C PRO A 117 7.07 6.43 21.51
N GLY A 118 8.35 6.44 21.90
CA GLY A 118 9.36 5.56 21.33
C GLY A 118 9.12 4.06 21.56
N ASP A 119 8.43 3.72 22.65
CA ASP A 119 8.06 2.37 23.07
C ASP A 119 6.84 1.80 22.34
N GLU A 120 6.04 2.65 21.68
CA GLU A 120 4.86 2.21 20.94
C GLU A 120 5.22 1.42 19.68
N ILE A 121 4.42 0.40 19.40
CA ILE A 121 4.59 -0.46 18.22
C ILE A 121 3.83 0.14 17.04
N VAL A 122 4.58 0.57 16.02
CA VAL A 122 4.05 1.09 14.76
C VAL A 122 3.99 -0.03 13.72
N LYS A 123 2.97 0.00 12.85
CA LYS A 123 2.78 -1.01 11.79
C LYS A 123 2.82 -0.40 10.40
N TYR A 124 3.48 -1.08 9.46
CA TYR A 124 3.40 -0.81 8.04
C TYR A 124 2.50 -1.87 7.40
N ALA A 125 1.42 -1.43 6.76
CA ALA A 125 0.41 -2.30 6.15
C ALA A 125 0.25 -1.99 4.66
N TYR A 126 0.16 -3.02 3.82
CA TYR A 126 -0.11 -2.86 2.39
C TYR A 126 -0.79 -4.09 1.80
N PHE A 127 -1.42 -3.96 0.63
CA PHE A 127 -1.97 -5.10 -0.08
C PHE A 127 -0.95 -5.73 -1.01
N LEU A 128 -0.84 -7.05 -0.97
CA LEU A 128 -0.07 -7.83 -1.94
C LEU A 128 -1.02 -8.51 -2.93
N ASN A 129 -0.70 -8.48 -4.22
CA ASN A 129 -1.43 -9.23 -5.24
C ASN A 129 -1.12 -10.73 -5.12
N ILE A 130 -2.14 -11.54 -4.85
CA ILE A 130 -1.98 -12.97 -4.57
C ILE A 130 -2.24 -13.89 -5.77
N ARG A 131 -2.56 -13.35 -6.96
CA ARG A 131 -2.95 -14.17 -8.12
C ARG A 131 -1.94 -15.25 -8.47
N LYS A 132 -0.64 -14.89 -8.46
CA LYS A 132 0.46 -15.83 -8.73
C LYS A 132 0.91 -16.60 -7.49
N LEU A 133 0.45 -16.19 -6.31
CA LEU A 133 0.90 -16.73 -5.03
C LEU A 133 0.09 -17.95 -4.60
N VAL A 134 -1.22 -17.90 -4.78
CA VAL A 134 -2.10 -19.00 -4.38
C VAL A 134 -1.88 -20.24 -5.24
N LYS A 135 -2.19 -21.40 -4.67
CA LYS A 135 -2.09 -22.70 -5.37
C LYS A 135 -3.48 -23.33 -5.49
N PRO A 136 -3.95 -23.66 -6.71
CA PRO A 136 -3.37 -23.27 -8.00
C PRO A 136 -3.45 -21.74 -8.25
N PRO A 137 -2.58 -21.15 -9.10
CA PRO A 137 -2.62 -19.73 -9.40
C PRO A 137 -3.96 -19.28 -9.98
N LEU A 138 -4.39 -18.07 -9.62
CA LEU A 138 -5.58 -17.46 -10.22
C LEU A 138 -5.27 -16.97 -11.63
N PRO A 139 -6.22 -17.11 -12.57
CA PRO A 139 -6.03 -16.59 -13.92
C PRO A 139 -5.88 -15.05 -13.88
N PRO A 140 -5.14 -14.46 -14.83
CA PRO A 140 -5.05 -13.00 -14.96
C PRO A 140 -6.41 -12.30 -15.08
N THR A 141 -7.43 -13.02 -15.56
CA THR A 141 -8.81 -12.59 -15.71
C THR A 141 -9.73 -12.84 -14.52
N PHE A 142 -9.18 -13.32 -13.39
CA PHE A 142 -9.96 -13.49 -12.17
C PHE A 142 -10.61 -12.16 -11.75
N TRP A 143 -11.95 -12.18 -11.73
CA TRP A 143 -12.82 -11.03 -11.50
C TRP A 143 -13.27 -10.93 -10.04
N GLY A 144 -12.29 -10.75 -9.17
CA GLY A 144 -12.48 -10.59 -7.73
C GLY A 144 -11.30 -9.91 -7.05
N ASN A 145 -11.45 -9.70 -5.75
CA ASN A 145 -10.35 -9.22 -4.92
C ASN A 145 -9.33 -10.36 -4.78
N ALA A 146 -8.16 -10.21 -5.40
CA ALA A 146 -7.05 -11.13 -5.27
C ALA A 146 -5.86 -10.39 -4.63
N CYS A 147 -6.09 -9.90 -3.41
CA CYS A 147 -5.04 -9.34 -2.56
C CYS A 147 -5.32 -9.61 -1.08
N VAL A 148 -4.26 -9.77 -0.29
CA VAL A 148 -4.33 -9.85 1.17
C VAL A 148 -3.49 -8.75 1.79
N PRO A 149 -3.86 -8.25 2.99
CA PRO A 149 -3.02 -7.32 3.71
C PRO A 149 -1.79 -8.04 4.25
N ILE A 150 -0.63 -7.40 4.06
CA ILE A 150 0.64 -7.79 4.64
C ILE A 150 1.05 -6.71 5.63
N TYR A 151 1.60 -7.15 6.75
CA TYR A 151 2.01 -6.30 7.84
C TYR A 151 3.48 -6.52 8.17
N THR A 152 4.12 -5.47 8.64
CA THR A 152 5.35 -5.54 9.42
C THR A 152 5.28 -4.50 10.54
N LYS A 153 6.04 -4.70 11.61
CA LYS A 153 5.99 -3.86 12.81
C LYS A 153 7.38 -3.68 13.42
N THR A 154 7.56 -2.56 14.10
CA THR A 154 8.74 -2.25 14.92
C THR A 154 8.35 -1.20 15.96
N SER A 155 9.23 -0.88 16.92
CA SER A 155 8.99 0.26 17.83
C SER A 155 9.18 1.59 17.09
N ALA A 156 8.48 2.62 17.51
CA ALA A 156 8.63 3.96 16.94
C ALA A 156 10.08 4.45 17.08
N LYS A 157 10.73 4.16 18.21
CA LYS A 157 12.15 4.45 18.46
C LYS A 157 13.04 3.77 17.43
N ASP A 158 12.91 2.45 17.27
CA ASP A 158 13.76 1.70 16.33
C ASP A 158 13.57 2.19 14.91
N LEU A 159 12.34 2.49 14.49
CA LEU A 159 12.07 3.00 13.15
C LEU A 159 12.78 4.34 12.87
N VAL A 160 12.84 5.22 13.87
CA VAL A 160 13.41 6.57 13.75
C VAL A 160 14.93 6.56 13.91
N GLU A 161 15.46 5.81 14.87
CA GLU A 161 16.87 5.88 15.28
C GLU A 161 17.77 4.86 14.59
N LYS A 162 17.27 3.67 14.24
CA LYS A 162 18.09 2.67 13.54
C LYS A 162 18.36 3.08 12.10
N PRO A 163 19.31 2.45 11.40
CA PRO A 163 19.49 2.71 9.98
C PRO A 163 18.25 2.41 9.14
N ILE A 164 17.96 3.27 8.14
CA ILE A 164 16.73 3.17 7.34
C ILE A 164 16.63 1.88 6.52
N TRP A 165 17.76 1.26 6.18
CA TRP A 165 17.76 -0.02 5.48
C TRP A 165 17.19 -1.16 6.34
N GLU A 166 17.20 -1.06 7.67
CA GLU A 166 16.53 -2.05 8.52
C GLU A 166 15.00 -2.00 8.34
N ALA A 167 14.43 -0.78 8.26
CA ALA A 167 13.01 -0.61 7.95
C ALA A 167 12.67 -1.09 6.53
N ALA A 168 13.54 -0.83 5.55
CA ALA A 168 13.38 -1.35 4.19
C ALA A 168 13.46 -2.88 4.16
N ASP A 169 14.33 -3.49 4.96
CA ASP A 169 14.48 -4.93 5.08
C ASP A 169 13.28 -5.58 5.80
N LEU A 170 12.70 -4.93 6.81
CA LEU A 170 11.43 -5.35 7.41
C LEU A 170 10.31 -5.43 6.37
N ILE A 171 10.19 -4.41 5.49
CA ILE A 171 9.20 -4.42 4.41
C ILE A 171 9.52 -5.53 3.40
N LYS A 172 10.79 -5.68 3.01
CA LYS A 172 11.25 -6.72 2.06
C LYS A 172 10.99 -8.14 2.58
N LYS A 173 11.29 -8.41 3.86
CA LYS A 173 11.03 -9.69 4.53
C LYS A 173 9.53 -9.98 4.62
N SER A 174 8.71 -8.96 4.91
CA SER A 174 7.24 -9.14 4.96
C SER A 174 6.65 -9.67 3.64
N LYS A 175 7.19 -9.25 2.49
CA LYS A 175 6.77 -9.78 1.18
C LYS A 175 7.11 -11.27 1.00
N ARG A 176 8.24 -11.72 1.56
CA ARG A 176 8.69 -13.12 1.46
C ARG A 176 7.86 -14.06 2.32
N HIS A 177 7.34 -13.57 3.44
CA HIS A 177 6.44 -14.33 4.30
C HIS A 177 5.02 -14.47 3.74
N ALA A 178 4.68 -13.72 2.70
CA ALA A 178 3.41 -13.89 2.00
C ALA A 178 3.49 -15.17 1.14
N THR A 179 3.00 -16.28 1.70
CA THR A 179 2.91 -17.59 1.06
C THR A 179 1.46 -17.94 0.74
N ASP A 180 1.21 -19.00 -0.04
CA ASP A 180 -0.16 -19.55 -0.19
C ASP A 180 -0.77 -19.87 1.19
N GLU A 181 0.00 -20.48 2.10
CA GLU A 181 -0.47 -20.77 3.46
C GLU A 181 -0.86 -19.52 4.23
N TYR A 182 -0.08 -18.42 4.14
CA TYR A 182 -0.46 -17.14 4.74
C TYR A 182 -1.81 -16.65 4.20
N VAL A 183 -2.03 -16.75 2.89
CA VAL A 183 -3.30 -16.36 2.26
C VAL A 183 -4.45 -17.21 2.78
N ARG A 184 -4.29 -18.54 2.81
CA ARG A 184 -5.33 -19.47 3.30
C ARG A 184 -5.63 -19.21 4.77
N SER A 185 -4.60 -19.05 5.60
CA SER A 185 -4.73 -18.73 7.01
C SER A 185 -5.43 -17.39 7.25
N TYR A 186 -5.13 -16.38 6.43
CA TYR A 186 -5.82 -15.09 6.53
C TYR A 186 -7.32 -15.23 6.18
N ILE A 187 -7.66 -15.99 5.15
CA ILE A 187 -9.06 -16.26 4.77
C ILE A 187 -9.78 -17.00 5.90
N ASP A 188 -9.16 -18.01 6.50
CA ASP A 188 -9.74 -18.77 7.61
C ASP A 188 -9.90 -17.91 8.87
N PHE A 189 -8.92 -17.07 9.19
CA PHE A 189 -9.05 -16.12 10.31
C PHE A 189 -10.22 -15.16 10.09
N GLN A 190 -10.37 -14.65 8.86
CA GLN A 190 -11.49 -13.78 8.50
C GLN A 190 -12.83 -14.50 8.55
N SER A 191 -12.91 -15.78 8.16
CA SER A 191 -14.17 -16.53 8.19
C SER A 191 -14.60 -16.86 9.62
N LEU A 192 -13.66 -17.23 10.48
CA LEU A 192 -13.91 -17.53 11.90
C LEU A 192 -14.36 -16.29 12.68
N HIS A 193 -13.73 -15.14 12.43
CA HIS A 193 -13.87 -13.95 13.27
C HIS A 193 -14.58 -12.77 12.60
N TYR A 194 -15.26 -13.00 11.46
CA TYR A 194 -15.90 -11.94 10.68
C TYR A 194 -16.80 -11.02 11.52
N ALA A 195 -17.60 -11.61 12.41
CA ALA A 195 -18.54 -10.89 13.27
C ALA A 195 -17.89 -10.28 14.52
N GLU A 196 -16.60 -10.50 14.74
CA GLU A 196 -15.92 -10.16 15.99
C GLU A 196 -15.14 -8.85 15.94
N GLY A 197 -15.12 -8.17 14.79
CA GLY A 197 -14.41 -6.90 14.64
C GLY A 197 -12.90 -7.11 14.59
N ILE A 198 -12.40 -7.41 13.40
CA ILE A 198 -10.98 -7.63 13.15
C ILE A 198 -10.27 -6.29 12.96
N SER A 199 -9.24 -6.05 13.76
CA SER A 199 -8.44 -4.82 13.73
C SER A 199 -6.95 -5.13 13.68
N ALA A 200 -6.18 -4.24 13.03
CA ALA A 200 -4.72 -4.24 13.12
C ALA A 200 -4.22 -3.37 14.31
N GLY A 201 -5.13 -2.92 15.18
CA GLY A 201 -4.83 -2.04 16.31
C GLY A 201 -4.57 -0.59 15.92
N LYS A 202 -3.88 0.14 16.80
CA LYS A 202 -3.46 1.54 16.59
C LYS A 202 -2.16 1.64 15.79
N ASP A 203 -1.83 2.86 15.38
CA ASP A 203 -0.56 3.25 14.74
C ASP A 203 -0.19 2.46 13.48
N VAL A 204 -1.23 2.10 12.73
CA VAL A 204 -1.11 1.47 11.42
C VAL A 204 -0.93 2.53 10.35
N SER A 205 0.12 2.41 9.55
CA SER A 205 0.34 3.21 8.36
C SER A 205 0.06 2.37 7.12
N GLY A 206 -1.01 2.71 6.41
CA GLY A 206 -1.45 2.01 5.21
C GLY A 206 -0.77 2.57 3.95
N PHE A 207 -0.07 1.73 3.22
CA PHE A 207 0.63 2.06 1.98
C PHE A 207 0.06 1.32 0.78
N THR A 208 -0.04 2.00 -0.35
CA THR A 208 -0.46 1.38 -1.60
C THR A 208 0.21 2.01 -2.81
N ASP A 209 0.55 1.18 -3.78
CA ASP A 209 1.16 1.61 -5.03
C ASP A 209 0.16 1.54 -6.18
N TRP A 210 -0.26 2.70 -6.68
CA TRP A 210 -1.25 2.83 -7.75
C TRP A 210 -0.60 3.04 -9.13
N ARG A 211 0.74 3.11 -9.20
CA ARG A 211 1.48 3.36 -10.44
C ARG A 211 1.24 2.27 -11.49
N HIS A 212 0.93 1.05 -11.05
CA HIS A 212 0.80 -0.12 -11.92
C HIS A 212 -0.64 -0.65 -12.02
N LEU A 213 -1.65 0.14 -11.63
CA LEU A 213 -3.05 -0.31 -11.63
C LEU A 213 -3.81 -0.06 -12.94
N GLY A 214 -3.18 0.62 -13.91
CA GLY A 214 -3.80 0.90 -15.21
C GLY A 214 -4.91 1.95 -15.17
N HIS A 215 -5.04 2.71 -14.06
CA HIS A 215 -5.97 3.84 -13.99
C HIS A 215 -5.53 5.01 -14.88
N SER A 216 -4.22 5.19 -15.05
CA SER A 216 -3.63 6.27 -15.85
C SER A 216 -3.78 6.11 -17.36
N THR A 217 -4.24 4.94 -17.83
CA THR A 217 -4.37 4.61 -19.26
C THR A 217 -5.82 4.56 -19.73
N VAL A 218 -6.79 4.82 -18.84
CA VAL A 218 -8.21 4.77 -19.16
C VAL A 218 -8.58 5.96 -20.04
N ASP A 219 -9.12 5.73 -21.24
CA ASP A 219 -9.28 6.82 -22.23
C ASP A 219 -10.71 7.30 -22.55
N PHE A 220 -11.79 6.53 -22.68
CA PHE A 220 -13.13 7.02 -23.08
C PHE A 220 -13.29 7.84 -24.38
N GLY A 221 -12.24 8.32 -25.04
CA GLY A 221 -12.28 9.10 -26.30
C GLY A 221 -11.76 10.53 -26.19
N TRP A 222 -11.36 10.98 -24.99
CA TRP A 222 -10.82 12.34 -24.76
C TRP A 222 -9.35 12.34 -24.33
N GLY A 223 -8.66 11.20 -24.46
CA GLY A 223 -7.34 11.00 -23.90
C GLY A 223 -7.37 10.51 -22.45
N GLY A 224 -6.21 10.13 -21.93
CA GLY A 224 -6.11 9.62 -20.55
C GLY A 224 -6.36 10.69 -19.46
N PRO A 225 -6.60 10.27 -18.21
CA PRO A 225 -7.01 11.18 -17.14
C PRO A 225 -5.95 12.22 -16.82
N VAL A 226 -6.38 13.43 -16.46
CA VAL A 226 -5.49 14.51 -15.97
C VAL A 226 -5.11 14.36 -14.50
N ALA A 227 -5.95 13.68 -13.71
CA ALA A 227 -5.76 13.39 -12.29
C ALA A 227 -6.43 12.05 -11.92
N VAL A 228 -5.76 11.23 -11.09
CA VAL A 228 -6.33 10.03 -10.46
C VAL A 228 -5.98 10.11 -8.99
N LEU A 229 -7.00 10.40 -8.16
CA LEU A 229 -6.82 10.64 -6.74
C LEU A 229 -7.71 9.71 -5.92
N PRO A 230 -7.19 9.07 -4.87
CA PRO A 230 -8.00 8.29 -3.95
C PRO A 230 -8.87 9.22 -3.11
N LEU A 231 -10.18 9.02 -3.05
CA LEU A 231 -11.04 9.87 -2.21
C LEU A 231 -11.00 9.44 -0.74
N SER A 232 -11.07 8.13 -0.47
CA SER A 232 -11.10 7.59 0.89
C SER A 232 -9.79 7.84 1.66
N ARG A 233 -9.93 8.24 2.92
CA ARG A 233 -8.85 8.21 3.92
C ARG A 233 -8.76 6.88 4.66
N HIS A 234 -9.81 6.06 4.60
CA HIS A 234 -9.87 4.78 5.29
C HIS A 234 -9.18 3.71 4.46
N PHE A 235 -8.06 3.19 4.93
CA PHE A 235 -7.29 2.18 4.24
C PHE A 235 -6.53 1.30 5.22
N LEU A 236 -6.73 -0.03 5.17
CA LEU A 236 -6.01 -1.01 6.00
C LEU A 236 -5.96 -0.70 7.51
N GLY A 237 -7.08 -0.25 8.09
CA GLY A 237 -7.12 0.15 9.51
C GLY A 237 -6.37 1.45 9.82
N SER A 238 -6.07 2.27 8.81
CA SER A 238 -5.45 3.59 8.94
C SER A 238 -6.37 4.67 8.37
N VAL A 239 -6.36 5.84 9.01
CA VAL A 239 -6.96 7.10 8.52
C VAL A 239 -5.94 8.03 7.86
N GLU A 240 -4.68 7.60 7.83
CA GLU A 240 -3.53 8.36 7.32
C GLU A 240 -2.77 7.57 6.24
N PRO A 241 -3.42 7.24 5.11
CA PRO A 241 -2.84 6.43 4.06
C PRO A 241 -1.80 7.19 3.24
N CYS A 242 -0.90 6.41 2.67
CA CYS A 242 0.10 6.84 1.70
C CYS A 242 -0.10 6.13 0.36
N TYR A 243 -0.20 6.91 -0.71
CA TYR A 243 -0.45 6.45 -2.07
C TYR A 243 0.70 6.83 -3.00
N PHE A 244 1.25 5.87 -3.73
CA PHE A 244 2.20 6.15 -4.80
C PHE A 244 1.39 6.25 -6.10
N LEU A 245 1.37 7.43 -6.71
CA LEU A 245 0.50 7.78 -7.83
C LEU A 245 1.34 8.03 -9.09
N PRO A 246 0.97 7.46 -10.24
CA PRO A 246 1.71 7.70 -11.48
C PRO A 246 1.57 9.17 -11.93
N TYR A 247 2.57 9.71 -12.63
CA TYR A 247 2.32 10.86 -13.49
C TYR A 247 1.41 10.43 -14.64
N LEU A 248 0.41 11.24 -14.92
CA LEU A 248 -0.66 10.85 -15.84
C LEU A 248 -0.31 11.19 -17.28
N THR A 249 -0.95 10.50 -18.21
CA THR A 249 -0.64 10.58 -19.63
C THR A 249 -0.77 12.01 -20.17
N ALA A 250 -1.78 12.75 -19.71
CA ALA A 250 -2.07 14.12 -20.10
C ALA A 250 -1.18 15.21 -19.46
N SER A 251 -0.26 14.87 -18.55
CA SER A 251 0.64 15.89 -17.96
C SER A 251 1.71 16.29 -18.99
N VAL A 252 1.66 17.54 -19.45
CA VAL A 252 2.66 18.14 -20.36
C VAL A 252 3.99 18.29 -19.61
N GLY A 253 5.07 17.65 -20.10
CA GLY A 253 6.42 17.77 -19.54
C GLY A 253 7.18 16.43 -19.44
N LYS A 254 8.48 16.52 -19.14
CA LYS A 254 9.35 15.36 -18.91
C LYS A 254 8.90 14.67 -17.62
N LYS A 255 8.37 13.45 -17.73
CA LYS A 255 7.88 12.62 -16.62
C LYS A 255 9.06 11.97 -15.90
N ASP A 256 9.78 12.74 -15.09
CA ASP A 256 10.84 12.23 -14.22
C ASP A 256 10.21 11.82 -12.88
N GLY A 257 9.95 10.52 -12.69
CA GLY A 257 9.44 9.98 -11.43
C GLY A 257 7.93 9.80 -11.29
N PHE A 258 7.40 10.09 -10.09
CA PHE A 258 5.97 9.94 -9.74
C PHE A 258 5.58 10.80 -8.53
N LYS A 259 4.28 10.85 -8.20
CA LYS A 259 3.78 11.56 -7.00
C LYS A 259 3.55 10.61 -5.84
N VAL A 260 3.87 11.03 -4.63
CA VAL A 260 3.36 10.39 -3.40
C VAL A 260 2.33 11.30 -2.76
N SER A 261 1.15 10.76 -2.45
CA SER A 261 0.09 11.47 -1.74
C SER A 261 -0.10 10.86 -0.37
N ILE A 262 0.01 11.68 0.67
CA ILE A 262 -0.12 11.24 2.06
C ILE A 262 -1.19 12.08 2.76
N THR A 263 -1.94 11.42 3.63
CA THR A 263 -2.85 12.10 4.56
C THR A 263 -2.28 11.96 5.96
N LEU A 264 -2.15 13.08 6.70
CA LEU A 264 -1.62 13.13 8.06
C LEU A 264 -2.39 14.13 8.90
N ARG A 265 -2.25 14.07 10.22
CA ARG A 265 -2.65 15.16 11.13
C ARG A 265 -2.06 16.49 10.67
N GLU A 266 -2.85 17.55 10.74
CA GLU A 266 -2.43 18.90 10.35
C GLU A 266 -1.17 19.34 11.13
N SER A 267 -1.09 19.00 12.42
CA SER A 267 0.06 19.28 13.28
C SER A 267 1.36 18.58 12.85
N ALA A 268 1.27 17.42 12.18
CA ALA A 268 2.43 16.63 11.75
C ALA A 268 2.91 17.03 10.34
N MET A 269 2.03 17.61 9.51
CA MET A 269 2.34 17.89 8.11
C MET A 269 3.56 18.81 7.90
N PRO A 270 3.80 19.89 8.68
CA PRO A 270 4.99 20.73 8.52
C PRO A 270 6.31 19.95 8.73
N ALA A 271 6.38 19.12 9.76
CA ALA A 271 7.56 18.29 10.03
C ALA A 271 7.77 17.24 8.94
N PHE A 272 6.68 16.64 8.43
CA PHE A 272 6.75 15.69 7.31
C PHE A 272 7.25 16.36 6.02
N LYS A 273 6.75 17.56 5.70
CA LYS A 273 7.22 18.36 4.54
C LYS A 273 8.72 18.60 4.60
N ALA A 274 9.25 18.97 5.77
CA ALA A 274 10.67 19.19 5.96
C ALA A 274 11.51 17.92 5.68
N GLU A 275 11.03 16.74 6.04
CA GLU A 275 11.71 15.47 5.71
C GLU A 275 11.63 15.17 4.20
N MET A 276 10.50 15.43 3.54
CA MET A 276 10.39 15.30 2.08
C MET A 276 11.31 16.28 1.33
N ASP A 277 11.48 17.49 1.84
CA ASP A 277 12.38 18.48 1.25
C ASP A 277 13.85 18.04 1.39
N LYS A 278 14.23 17.42 2.52
CA LYS A 278 15.55 16.81 2.70
C LYS A 278 15.78 15.69 1.68
N PHE A 279 14.80 14.79 1.54
CA PHE A 279 14.83 13.72 0.56
C PHE A 279 15.06 14.27 -0.85
N GLY A 280 14.29 15.28 -1.27
CA GLY A 280 14.43 15.91 -2.59
C GLY A 280 15.82 16.50 -2.85
N ARG A 281 16.49 17.01 -1.80
CA ARG A 281 17.87 17.52 -1.87
C ARG A 281 18.94 16.44 -1.82
N GLY A 282 18.58 15.18 -1.61
CA GLY A 282 19.53 14.07 -1.43
C GLY A 282 20.10 13.96 -0.01
N ASP A 283 19.51 14.66 0.96
CA ASP A 283 19.81 14.48 2.38
C ASP A 283 18.89 13.39 2.94
N PHE A 284 19.39 12.15 2.92
CA PHE A 284 18.60 10.97 3.28
C PHE A 284 18.67 10.60 4.77
N GLY A 285 19.40 11.38 5.59
CA GLY A 285 19.50 11.13 7.04
C GLY A 285 20.16 9.80 7.40
N PHE A 286 21.22 9.43 6.69
CA PHE A 286 22.05 8.24 6.99
C PHE A 286 23.13 8.49 8.06
N SER A 287 23.22 9.73 8.58
CA SER A 287 24.15 10.15 9.64
C SER A 287 23.61 9.85 11.03
#